data_AF-A0A8R1I0A2-F1
#
_entry.id   AF-A0A8R1I0A2-F1
#
_cell.length_a   1.000
_cell.length_b   1.000
_cell.length_c   1.000
_cell.angle_alpha   90.00
_cell.angle_beta   90.00
_cell.angle_gamma   90.00
#
_symmetry.space_group_name_H-M   'P 1'
#
loop_
_entity.id
_entity.type
_entity.pdbx_description
1 polymer ?
#
loop_
_entity_poly.entity_id
_entity_poly.type
_entity_poly.pdbx_seq_one_letter_code
_entity_poly.pdbx_strand_id
1 'polypeptide(L)'
;MTKSRTWKAVLLTLCLTSLTLAESDTFFKVLIREIDNPAGTLLNGNPCSEFAYLGIGCNNYLKAAVSASGANVSYTNDSSAPINSHGETRVSNLNLVVSDDDDVSTLNALTGFHLHVFLAADPDFKNVIDQYVVHVNTTESHGVYTYTSSRPGTLSTTISIAWATNLAAPSTSTTSEPTTSETTLPFTGSTPKNPVDCDEVINKTSGNQIIYPDGSSPVSVYCDQSSNGAYTVIQSRGVKDDTPFNVSFANYTDQFGQPGNGYNYWFGLENMNKLTNDKNYSLQIDLCCGTNLTKKYLYHSFKIGNAESQYKLTATADIVKVGLAYESHVTDLGAVFSVPEGPYNYTLPKGKPECDQFDYYDDQDNQSVGYGGWWYGSCGNNLNGFLYPSNLGSCTISNGKFAETKYLGVNMRTSSGPGVEGYDVDLVSYDRVRMAIFSFDSARVDFNDDSFCRQ
;
A
#
# COMPACT_ATOMS: atom_id res chain seq x y z
N MET A 1 -95.94 -7.57 -3.46
CA MET A 1 -95.65 -6.15 -3.76
C MET A 1 -94.50 -6.08 -4.75
N THR A 2 -94.69 -5.31 -5.81
CA THR A 2 -93.94 -5.19 -7.07
C THR A 2 -92.53 -4.60 -6.96
N LYS A 3 -91.58 -5.14 -7.75
CA LYS A 3 -90.76 -4.47 -8.82
C LYS A 3 -89.54 -5.36 -9.15
N SER A 4 -89.49 -6.03 -10.31
CA SER A 4 -88.79 -5.58 -11.54
C SER A 4 -87.32 -5.19 -11.30
N ARG A 5 -86.34 -5.91 -11.88
CA ARG A 5 -85.72 -5.58 -13.20
C ARG A 5 -84.48 -6.45 -13.54
N THR A 6 -84.52 -6.99 -14.76
CA THR A 6 -83.44 -7.10 -15.78
C THR A 6 -82.10 -7.76 -15.47
N TRP A 7 -81.82 -8.80 -16.25
CA TRP A 7 -80.51 -9.41 -16.50
C TRP A 7 -79.57 -8.45 -17.24
N LYS A 8 -78.29 -8.41 -16.83
CA LYS A 8 -77.15 -8.03 -17.68
C LYS A 8 -75.97 -8.95 -17.34
N ALA A 9 -75.44 -9.59 -18.37
CA ALA A 9 -74.23 -10.39 -18.33
C ALA A 9 -73.02 -9.52 -17.96
N VAL A 10 -72.13 -10.06 -17.12
CA VAL A 10 -70.82 -9.49 -16.84
C VAL A 10 -69.78 -10.54 -17.22
N LEU A 11 -68.91 -10.15 -18.16
CA LEU A 11 -67.73 -10.87 -18.63
C LEU A 11 -66.81 -11.23 -17.46
N LEU A 12 -66.32 -12.47 -17.47
CA LEU A 12 -65.27 -12.94 -16.58
C LEU A 12 -63.91 -12.49 -17.14
N THR A 13 -63.29 -11.48 -16.52
CA THR A 13 -61.92 -11.06 -16.84
C THR A 13 -60.96 -11.77 -15.89
N LEU A 14 -60.12 -12.65 -16.43
CA LEU A 14 -59.02 -13.31 -15.70
C LEU A 14 -57.98 -12.24 -15.31
N CYS A 15 -57.70 -12.10 -14.02
CA CYS A 15 -56.62 -11.26 -13.51
C CYS A 15 -55.33 -12.10 -13.49
N LEU A 16 -54.43 -11.87 -14.46
CA LEU A 16 -53.03 -12.34 -14.35
C LEU A 16 -52.31 -11.40 -13.39
N THR A 17 -52.04 -11.88 -12.17
CA THR A 17 -51.08 -11.24 -11.27
C THR A 17 -49.68 -11.54 -11.76
N SER A 18 -48.97 -10.51 -12.22
CA SER A 18 -47.53 -10.54 -12.48
C SER A 18 -46.78 -10.79 -11.15
N LEU A 19 -46.19 -11.97 -11.00
CA LEU A 19 -45.09 -12.16 -10.05
C LEU A 19 -43.86 -11.45 -10.63
N THR A 20 -43.47 -10.33 -10.05
CA THR A 20 -42.13 -9.78 -10.22
C THR A 20 -41.17 -10.68 -9.44
N LEU A 21 -40.28 -11.39 -10.14
CA LEU A 21 -39.09 -11.98 -9.54
C LEU A 21 -38.29 -10.86 -8.89
N ALA A 22 -38.07 -10.94 -7.59
CA ALA A 22 -37.10 -10.08 -6.91
C ALA A 22 -35.72 -10.38 -7.51
N GLU A 23 -35.05 -9.38 -8.09
CA GLU A 23 -33.62 -9.45 -8.39
C GLU A 23 -32.89 -9.75 -7.07
N SER A 24 -31.99 -10.73 -7.07
CA SER A 24 -31.15 -10.99 -5.90
C SER A 24 -30.14 -9.86 -5.80
N ASP A 25 -30.13 -9.14 -4.67
CA ASP A 25 -29.10 -8.13 -4.41
C ASP A 25 -27.69 -8.75 -4.57
N THR A 26 -26.83 -8.08 -5.31
CA THR A 26 -25.42 -8.46 -5.47
C THR A 26 -24.71 -8.39 -4.12
N PHE A 27 -23.95 -9.42 -3.78
CA PHE A 27 -23.24 -9.52 -2.50
C PHE A 27 -21.82 -10.06 -2.68
N PHE A 28 -20.92 -9.60 -1.83
CA PHE A 28 -19.61 -10.20 -1.60
C PHE A 28 -19.38 -10.32 -0.10
N LYS A 29 -19.05 -11.53 0.38
CA LYS A 29 -18.88 -11.81 1.80
C LYS A 29 -17.61 -12.62 2.06
N VAL A 30 -16.92 -12.28 3.14
CA VAL A 30 -15.76 -13.01 3.65
C VAL A 30 -16.01 -13.44 5.09
N LEU A 31 -15.80 -14.73 5.36
CA LEU A 31 -15.82 -15.36 6.67
C LEU A 31 -14.38 -15.48 7.18
N ILE A 32 -14.07 -14.80 8.29
CA ILE A 32 -12.84 -15.03 9.07
C ILE A 32 -13.12 -16.20 10.03
N ARG A 33 -12.46 -17.33 9.80
CA ARG A 33 -12.71 -18.58 10.54
C ARG A 33 -11.81 -18.73 11.75
N GLU A 34 -10.54 -18.36 11.58
CA GLU A 34 -9.49 -18.67 12.54
C GLU A 34 -8.34 -17.67 12.47
N ILE A 35 -7.77 -17.35 13.63
CA ILE A 35 -6.51 -16.62 13.77
C ILE A 35 -5.60 -17.39 14.72
N ASP A 36 -4.46 -17.83 14.20
CA ASP A 36 -3.38 -18.44 14.96
C ASP A 36 -2.33 -17.40 15.34
N ASN A 37 -1.81 -17.52 16.54
CA ASN A 37 -0.81 -16.65 17.16
C ASN A 37 -1.11 -15.16 16.97
N PRO A 38 -2.28 -14.64 17.42
CA PRO A 38 -2.47 -13.21 17.47
C PRO A 38 -1.35 -12.61 18.35
N ALA A 39 -0.58 -11.67 17.79
CA ALA A 39 0.68 -11.27 18.40
C ALA A 39 0.50 -10.73 19.82
N GLY A 40 1.27 -11.26 20.79
CA GLY A 40 1.27 -10.78 22.19
C GLY A 40 2.06 -9.48 22.40
N THR A 41 2.40 -8.78 21.32
CA THR A 41 3.16 -7.53 21.33
C THR A 41 2.43 -6.52 20.47
N LEU A 42 2.35 -5.29 20.96
CA LEU A 42 1.76 -4.19 20.23
C LEU A 42 2.62 -3.85 19.02
N LEU A 43 2.01 -3.22 18.02
CA LEU A 43 2.69 -2.79 16.79
C LEU A 43 3.82 -1.80 17.09
N ASN A 44 3.77 -1.08 18.22
CA ASN A 44 4.86 -0.22 18.72
C ASN A 44 6.03 -0.98 19.38
N GLY A 45 5.97 -2.32 19.46
CA GLY A 45 7.02 -3.17 20.04
C GLY A 45 6.89 -3.39 21.55
N ASN A 46 6.02 -2.66 22.22
CA ASN A 46 5.75 -2.87 23.64
C ASN A 46 4.93 -4.15 23.87
N PRO A 47 5.07 -4.78 25.04
CA PRO A 47 4.20 -5.89 25.38
C PRO A 47 2.74 -5.41 25.50
N CYS A 48 1.78 -6.21 25.03
CA CYS A 48 0.37 -5.82 25.04
C CYS A 48 -0.31 -5.91 26.42
N SER A 49 0.40 -6.40 27.42
CA SER A 49 -0.02 -6.40 28.81
C SER A 49 1.18 -6.13 29.72
N GLU A 50 0.92 -5.53 30.88
CA GLU A 50 1.94 -5.34 31.92
C GLU A 50 2.51 -6.66 32.45
N PHE A 51 1.87 -7.80 32.16
CA PHE A 51 2.29 -9.13 32.60
C PHE A 51 2.76 -10.03 31.45
N ALA A 52 2.98 -9.48 30.25
CA ALA A 52 3.41 -10.26 29.09
C ALA A 52 4.74 -11.00 29.33
N TYR A 53 5.62 -10.48 30.19
CA TYR A 53 6.85 -11.16 30.62
C TYR A 53 6.61 -12.44 31.44
N LEU A 54 5.39 -12.62 31.99
CA LEU A 54 4.95 -13.85 32.66
C LEU A 54 4.26 -14.82 31.69
N GLY A 55 4.24 -14.52 30.38
CA GLY A 55 3.51 -15.31 29.39
C GLY A 55 1.99 -15.11 29.42
N ILE A 56 1.51 -14.06 30.10
CA ILE A 56 0.09 -13.72 30.17
C ILE A 56 -0.26 -12.84 28.96
N GLY A 57 -1.00 -13.41 28.00
CA GLY A 57 -1.47 -12.71 26.81
C GLY A 57 -2.48 -11.60 27.13
N CYS A 58 -2.68 -10.68 26.19
CA CYS A 58 -3.71 -9.64 26.27
C CYS A 58 -5.06 -10.13 25.75
N ASN A 59 -6.10 -9.38 26.10
CA ASN A 59 -7.36 -9.44 25.35
C ASN A 59 -7.08 -9.04 23.90
N ASN A 60 -7.63 -9.77 22.93
CA ASN A 60 -7.53 -9.41 21.51
C ASN A 60 -8.90 -8.97 21.03
N TYR A 61 -8.98 -7.79 20.46
CA TYR A 61 -10.14 -7.24 19.77
C TYR A 61 -9.85 -7.22 18.28
N LEU A 62 -10.88 -7.46 17.46
CA LEU A 62 -10.73 -7.54 16.02
C LEU A 62 -11.77 -6.65 15.33
N LYS A 63 -11.29 -5.83 14.41
CA LYS A 63 -12.08 -5.14 13.39
C LYS A 63 -11.68 -5.70 12.03
N ALA A 64 -12.66 -5.87 11.15
CA ALA A 64 -12.37 -6.29 9.78
C ALA A 64 -13.33 -5.61 8.81
N ALA A 65 -12.83 -5.37 7.62
CA ALA A 65 -13.56 -4.76 6.52
C ALA A 65 -13.08 -5.42 5.21
N VAL A 66 -13.95 -5.51 4.21
CA VAL A 66 -13.62 -6.16 2.95
C VAL A 66 -14.03 -5.30 1.77
N SER A 67 -13.18 -5.25 0.76
CA SER A 67 -13.43 -4.52 -0.49
C SER A 67 -13.19 -5.44 -1.68
N ALA A 68 -14.25 -5.70 -2.45
CA ALA A 68 -14.19 -6.44 -3.71
C ALA A 68 -13.71 -5.56 -4.87
N SER A 69 -13.78 -4.24 -4.72
CA SER A 69 -13.33 -3.26 -5.72
C SER A 69 -11.87 -2.85 -5.54
N GLY A 70 -11.26 -3.20 -4.41
CA GLY A 70 -9.96 -2.68 -3.97
C GLY A 70 -10.02 -1.23 -3.46
N ALA A 71 -11.21 -0.63 -3.38
CA ALA A 71 -11.42 0.69 -2.77
C ALA A 71 -11.26 0.65 -1.24
N ASN A 72 -11.01 1.83 -0.65
CA ASN A 72 -10.84 2.00 0.79
C ASN A 72 -12.08 1.59 1.56
N VAL A 73 -11.92 0.68 2.51
CA VAL A 73 -13.01 0.24 3.38
C VAL A 73 -12.97 0.94 4.73
N SER A 74 -14.15 1.36 5.19
CA SER A 74 -14.34 1.80 6.58
C SER A 74 -14.63 0.60 7.47
N TYR A 75 -13.95 0.47 8.60
CA TYR A 75 -14.22 -0.60 9.58
C TYR A 75 -15.60 -0.40 10.21
N THR A 76 -16.57 -1.25 9.86
CA THR A 76 -17.96 -1.14 10.32
C THR A 76 -18.28 -1.98 11.56
N ASN A 77 -17.38 -2.89 11.97
CA ASN A 77 -17.63 -3.78 13.09
C ASN A 77 -17.30 -3.13 14.44
N ASP A 78 -18.34 -2.88 15.24
CA ASP A 78 -18.24 -2.38 16.62
C ASP A 78 -18.18 -3.56 17.60
N SER A 79 -17.06 -4.30 17.59
CA SER A 79 -16.88 -5.44 18.50
C SER A 79 -16.41 -4.95 19.87
N SER A 80 -17.36 -4.75 20.79
CA SER A 80 -17.07 -4.42 22.20
C SER A 80 -16.53 -5.62 23.01
N ALA A 81 -16.61 -6.84 22.49
CA ALA A 81 -16.10 -8.05 23.12
C ALA A 81 -14.76 -8.50 22.49
N PRO A 82 -13.80 -8.99 23.29
CA PRO A 82 -12.57 -9.55 22.76
C PRO A 82 -12.84 -10.91 22.10
N ILE A 83 -12.18 -11.16 20.98
CA ILE A 83 -12.15 -12.47 20.30
C ILE A 83 -11.32 -13.50 21.07
N ASN A 84 -10.45 -13.04 21.97
CA ASN A 84 -9.62 -13.88 22.83
C ASN A 84 -9.31 -13.13 24.12
N SER A 85 -9.82 -13.61 25.25
CA SER A 85 -9.59 -13.00 26.57
C SER A 85 -8.64 -13.79 27.47
N HIS A 86 -8.15 -14.94 27.00
CA HIS A 86 -7.37 -15.88 27.80
C HIS A 86 -5.95 -16.09 27.28
N GLY A 87 -5.53 -15.28 26.30
CA GLY A 87 -4.19 -15.37 25.71
C GLY A 87 -3.96 -16.66 24.94
N GLU A 88 -5.02 -17.22 24.35
CA GLU A 88 -4.94 -18.44 23.56
C GLU A 88 -4.06 -18.21 22.32
N THR A 89 -3.20 -19.18 22.01
CA THR A 89 -2.36 -19.12 20.79
C THR A 89 -3.14 -19.42 19.53
N ARG A 90 -4.42 -19.81 19.63
CA ARG A 90 -5.29 -20.14 18.51
C ARG A 90 -6.72 -19.76 18.84
N VAL A 91 -7.27 -18.85 18.06
CA VAL A 91 -8.67 -18.43 18.14
C VAL A 91 -9.42 -19.09 16.99
N SER A 92 -10.12 -20.19 17.27
CA SER A 92 -10.90 -20.93 16.28
C SER A 92 -12.39 -20.62 16.41
N ASN A 93 -13.16 -20.90 15.36
CA ASN A 93 -14.62 -20.68 15.33
C ASN A 93 -15.03 -19.21 15.54
N LEU A 94 -14.18 -18.27 15.12
CA LEU A 94 -14.49 -16.83 15.12
C LEU A 94 -15.81 -16.55 14.41
N ASN A 95 -16.04 -17.22 13.28
CA ASN A 95 -17.23 -17.13 12.45
C ASN A 95 -17.66 -15.67 12.15
N LEU A 96 -16.69 -14.78 12.02
CA LEU A 96 -16.94 -13.37 11.74
C LEU A 96 -17.16 -13.19 10.24
N VAL A 97 -18.34 -12.74 9.84
CA VAL A 97 -18.66 -12.44 8.44
C VAL A 97 -18.54 -10.93 8.23
N VAL A 98 -17.82 -10.55 7.19
CA VAL A 98 -17.65 -9.18 6.72
C VAL A 98 -18.20 -9.11 5.30
N SER A 99 -18.99 -8.08 5.01
CA SER A 99 -19.59 -7.85 3.70
C SER A 99 -19.12 -6.53 3.10
N ASP A 100 -19.03 -6.50 1.77
CA ASP A 100 -18.87 -5.28 0.99
C ASP A 100 -20.25 -4.93 0.40
N ASP A 101 -21.14 -4.39 1.25
CA ASP A 101 -22.54 -4.16 0.86
C ASP A 101 -22.71 -2.87 0.02
N ASP A 102 -21.76 -1.92 0.11
CA ASP A 102 -21.88 -0.60 -0.53
C ASP A 102 -21.21 -0.54 -1.92
N ASP A 103 -20.03 -1.18 -2.13
CA ASP A 103 -19.24 -0.97 -3.35
C ASP A 103 -19.45 -2.07 -4.42
N VAL A 104 -19.95 -3.25 -4.04
CA VAL A 104 -20.15 -4.41 -4.94
C VAL A 104 -21.18 -4.15 -6.03
N SER A 105 -22.16 -3.29 -5.78
CA SER A 105 -23.21 -2.95 -6.75
C SER A 105 -22.68 -2.30 -8.03
N THR A 106 -21.46 -1.77 -8.00
CA THR A 106 -20.80 -1.11 -9.13
C THR A 106 -19.88 -2.05 -9.92
N LEU A 107 -19.63 -3.27 -9.43
CA LEU A 107 -18.72 -4.23 -10.03
C LEU A 107 -19.43 -5.13 -11.04
N ASN A 108 -18.86 -5.22 -12.25
CA ASN A 108 -19.35 -6.12 -13.29
C ASN A 108 -18.90 -7.57 -13.09
N ALA A 109 -17.72 -7.79 -12.50
CA ALA A 109 -17.14 -9.12 -12.25
C ALA A 109 -16.12 -9.08 -11.10
N LEU A 110 -15.93 -10.22 -10.41
CA LEU A 110 -14.89 -10.36 -9.39
C LEU A 110 -13.54 -10.68 -10.04
N THR A 111 -12.51 -9.86 -9.76
CA THR A 111 -11.11 -10.10 -10.16
C THR A 111 -10.17 -10.32 -8.98
N GLY A 112 -10.64 -10.03 -7.77
CA GLY A 112 -9.91 -10.17 -6.52
C GLY A 112 -10.63 -9.40 -5.41
N PHE A 113 -10.07 -9.40 -4.21
CA PHE A 113 -10.58 -8.61 -3.10
C PHE A 113 -9.49 -8.37 -2.05
N HIS A 114 -9.67 -7.32 -1.25
CA HIS A 114 -8.82 -6.99 -0.12
C HIS A 114 -9.60 -7.17 1.18
N LEU A 115 -9.09 -7.99 2.09
CA LEU A 115 -9.62 -8.10 3.46
C LEU A 115 -8.68 -7.36 4.42
N HIS A 116 -9.18 -6.29 5.03
CA HIS A 116 -8.48 -5.55 6.06
C HIS A 116 -8.83 -6.17 7.42
N VAL A 117 -7.81 -6.53 8.21
CA VAL A 117 -7.95 -7.06 9.57
C VAL A 117 -7.13 -6.20 10.52
N PHE A 118 -7.76 -5.65 11.53
CA PHE A 118 -7.13 -4.82 12.55
C PHE A 118 -7.29 -5.51 13.90
N LEU A 119 -6.17 -5.86 14.53
CA LEU A 119 -6.09 -6.41 15.88
C LEU A 119 -5.65 -5.35 16.90
N ALA A 120 -6.29 -5.32 18.05
CA ALA A 120 -5.93 -4.42 19.16
C ALA A 120 -6.08 -5.10 20.53
N ALA A 121 -5.41 -4.54 21.55
CA ALA A 121 -5.46 -5.03 22.92
C ALA A 121 -6.62 -4.43 23.75
N ASP A 122 -7.32 -3.43 23.20
CA ASP A 122 -8.43 -2.70 23.83
C ASP A 122 -9.58 -2.46 22.84
N PRO A 123 -10.82 -2.27 23.34
CA PRO A 123 -12.00 -2.10 22.49
C PRO A 123 -12.02 -0.77 21.72
N ASP A 124 -11.24 0.23 22.13
CA ASP A 124 -11.13 1.52 21.43
C ASP A 124 -10.10 1.48 20.28
N PHE A 125 -9.39 0.35 20.09
CA PHE A 125 -8.33 0.18 19.09
C PHE A 125 -7.18 1.19 19.21
N LYS A 126 -6.85 1.60 20.44
CA LYS A 126 -5.74 2.51 20.71
C LYS A 126 -4.39 1.78 20.80
N ASN A 127 -4.39 0.62 21.44
CA ASN A 127 -3.24 -0.27 21.60
C ASN A 127 -3.28 -1.30 20.48
N VAL A 128 -2.78 -0.90 19.31
CA VAL A 128 -2.74 -1.74 18.10
C VAL A 128 -1.81 -2.92 18.32
N ILE A 129 -2.30 -4.14 18.09
CA ILE A 129 -1.49 -5.35 18.04
C ILE A 129 -0.85 -5.47 16.66
N ASP A 130 -1.69 -5.49 15.62
CA ASP A 130 -1.23 -5.54 14.24
C ASP A 130 -2.35 -5.14 13.27
N GLN A 131 -1.98 -4.84 12.03
CA GLN A 131 -2.90 -4.56 10.94
C GLN A 131 -2.46 -5.33 9.70
N TYR A 132 -3.41 -6.05 9.11
CA TYR A 132 -3.19 -6.88 7.94
C TYR A 132 -4.10 -6.42 6.82
N VAL A 133 -3.57 -6.43 5.60
CA VAL A 133 -4.37 -6.41 4.38
C VAL A 133 -4.09 -7.71 3.66
N VAL A 134 -5.11 -8.55 3.55
CA VAL A 134 -5.05 -9.84 2.90
C VAL A 134 -5.58 -9.66 1.48
N HIS A 135 -4.67 -9.62 0.52
CA HIS A 135 -4.98 -9.54 -0.89
C HIS A 135 -5.22 -10.95 -1.45
N VAL A 136 -6.40 -11.18 -2.02
CA VAL A 136 -6.75 -12.45 -2.66
C VAL A 136 -7.11 -12.18 -4.11
N ASN A 137 -6.25 -12.66 -5.02
CA ASN A 137 -6.52 -12.63 -6.46
C ASN A 137 -7.34 -13.86 -6.85
N THR A 138 -8.61 -13.66 -7.19
CA THR A 138 -9.51 -14.75 -7.55
C THR A 138 -10.66 -14.28 -8.45
N THR A 139 -11.14 -15.19 -9.29
CA THR A 139 -12.37 -15.03 -10.08
C THR A 139 -13.44 -16.03 -9.64
N GLU A 140 -13.15 -16.83 -8.61
CA GLU A 140 -14.03 -17.89 -8.13
C GLU A 140 -15.13 -17.31 -7.24
N SER A 141 -16.37 -17.76 -7.48
CA SER A 141 -17.54 -17.35 -6.69
C SER A 141 -17.47 -17.74 -5.21
N HIS A 142 -16.60 -18.67 -4.85
CA HIS A 142 -16.33 -19.08 -3.47
C HIS A 142 -14.92 -19.65 -3.37
N GLY A 143 -14.36 -19.66 -2.16
CA GLY A 143 -13.10 -20.33 -1.90
C GLY A 143 -12.62 -20.17 -0.46
N VAL A 144 -11.42 -20.68 -0.19
CA VAL A 144 -10.75 -20.63 1.12
C VAL A 144 -9.32 -20.16 0.89
N TYR A 145 -8.83 -19.28 1.76
CA TYR A 145 -7.48 -18.76 1.69
C TYR A 145 -6.88 -18.65 3.10
N THR A 146 -5.59 -18.93 3.21
CA THR A 146 -4.85 -18.81 4.47
C THR A 146 -3.70 -17.85 4.25
N TYR A 147 -3.72 -16.74 4.99
CA TYR A 147 -2.69 -15.72 5.00
C TYR A 147 -1.77 -15.93 6.20
N THR A 148 -0.46 -15.82 6.01
CA THR A 148 0.51 -15.89 7.11
C THR A 148 1.42 -14.68 7.06
N SER A 149 1.53 -13.96 8.18
CA SER A 149 2.43 -12.82 8.36
C SER A 149 3.42 -13.11 9.48
N SER A 150 4.69 -12.77 9.27
CA SER A 150 5.73 -12.85 10.29
C SER A 150 6.24 -11.47 10.64
N ARG A 151 6.19 -11.11 11.94
CA ARG A 151 6.81 -9.90 12.46
C ARG A 151 8.08 -10.26 13.26
N PRO A 152 9.20 -9.54 13.07
CA PRO A 152 10.43 -9.79 13.82
C PRO A 152 10.17 -9.82 15.34
N GLY A 153 10.70 -10.85 16.02
CA GLY A 153 10.52 -11.02 17.48
C GLY A 153 9.19 -11.63 17.91
N THR A 154 8.32 -12.05 16.98
CA THR A 154 7.03 -12.70 17.26
C THR A 154 6.89 -14.04 16.53
N LEU A 155 5.93 -14.86 16.94
CA LEU A 155 5.49 -16.02 16.16
C LEU A 155 4.69 -15.55 14.95
N SER A 156 4.77 -16.29 13.84
CA SER A 156 3.96 -15.98 12.66
C SER A 156 2.47 -16.07 12.99
N THR A 157 1.73 -15.01 12.64
CA THR A 157 0.28 -14.93 12.74
C THR A 157 -0.33 -15.49 11.46
N THR A 158 -1.30 -16.39 11.58
CA THR A 158 -1.99 -16.99 10.44
C THR A 158 -3.48 -16.67 10.51
N ILE A 159 -4.06 -16.19 9.42
CA ILE A 159 -5.48 -15.84 9.29
C ILE A 159 -6.10 -16.75 8.23
N SER A 160 -7.10 -17.53 8.61
CA SER A 160 -7.83 -18.40 7.68
C SER A 160 -9.20 -17.83 7.35
N ILE A 161 -9.48 -17.65 6.07
CA ILE A 161 -10.69 -17.03 5.55
C ILE A 161 -11.38 -17.91 4.51
N ALA A 162 -12.68 -17.72 4.34
CA ALA A 162 -13.45 -18.24 3.22
C ALA A 162 -14.30 -17.12 2.63
N TRP A 163 -14.63 -17.17 1.35
CA TRP A 163 -15.48 -16.15 0.73
C TRP A 163 -16.61 -16.76 -0.11
N ALA A 164 -17.63 -15.94 -0.37
CA ALA A 164 -18.71 -16.26 -1.28
C ALA A 164 -19.28 -14.98 -1.94
N THR A 165 -19.67 -15.09 -3.20
CA THR A 165 -20.31 -14.01 -3.96
C THR A 165 -21.26 -14.53 -5.04
N ASN A 166 -22.22 -13.70 -5.45
CA ASN A 166 -23.02 -13.89 -6.65
C ASN A 166 -22.58 -12.99 -7.82
N LEU A 167 -21.44 -12.30 -7.71
CA LEU A 167 -20.83 -11.57 -8.83
C LEU A 167 -20.54 -12.53 -9.99
N ALA A 168 -20.80 -12.07 -11.20
CA ALA A 168 -20.49 -12.85 -12.39
C ALA A 168 -18.97 -13.07 -12.49
N ALA A 169 -18.56 -14.26 -12.93
CA ALA A 169 -17.19 -14.45 -13.38
C ALA A 169 -16.94 -13.51 -14.57
N PRO A 170 -15.71 -12.97 -14.74
CA PRO A 170 -15.40 -12.16 -15.91
C PRO A 170 -15.80 -12.93 -17.16
N SER A 171 -16.71 -12.38 -17.96
CA SER A 171 -17.05 -13.01 -19.23
C SER A 171 -15.77 -13.06 -20.04
N THR A 172 -15.22 -14.25 -20.25
CA THR A 172 -14.30 -14.48 -21.35
C THR A 172 -15.09 -14.18 -22.62
N SER A 173 -15.04 -12.92 -23.07
CA SER A 173 -15.20 -12.66 -24.48
C SER A 173 -14.08 -13.48 -25.11
N THR A 174 -14.46 -14.64 -25.64
CA THR A 174 -13.71 -15.30 -26.69
C THR A 174 -13.53 -14.25 -27.77
N THR A 175 -12.40 -13.55 -27.71
CA THR A 175 -11.79 -12.97 -28.90
C THR A 175 -11.63 -14.16 -29.83
N SER A 176 -12.54 -14.27 -30.79
CA SER A 176 -12.41 -15.20 -31.89
C SER A 176 -11.01 -15.02 -32.46
N GLU A 177 -10.25 -16.10 -32.45
CA GLU A 177 -9.02 -16.29 -33.21
C GLU A 177 -9.15 -15.56 -34.56
N PRO A 178 -8.22 -14.64 -34.93
CA PRO A 178 -8.38 -13.90 -36.17
C PRO A 178 -8.24 -14.91 -37.31
N THR A 179 -9.38 -15.29 -37.89
CA THR A 179 -9.41 -15.99 -39.16
C THR A 179 -8.91 -15.01 -40.20
N THR A 180 -7.78 -15.35 -40.79
CA THR A 180 -7.15 -14.67 -41.92
C THR A 180 -8.20 -14.39 -42.99
N SER A 181 -8.54 -13.14 -43.19
CA SER A 181 -9.33 -12.67 -44.33
C SER A 181 -8.77 -11.32 -44.74
N GLU A 182 -8.00 -11.35 -45.82
CA GLU A 182 -7.50 -10.18 -46.52
C GLU A 182 -8.68 -9.29 -46.89
N THR A 183 -8.81 -8.14 -46.23
CA THR A 183 -9.58 -7.03 -46.77
C THR A 183 -8.79 -5.76 -46.51
N THR A 184 -8.12 -5.32 -47.57
CA THR A 184 -7.40 -4.07 -47.70
C THR A 184 -8.34 -2.89 -47.43
N LEU A 185 -8.25 -2.33 -46.22
CA LEU A 185 -8.72 -0.97 -45.93
C LEU A 185 -7.51 -0.06 -45.68
N PRO A 186 -7.56 1.21 -46.14
CA PRO A 186 -6.38 2.04 -46.24
C PRO A 186 -5.90 2.49 -44.87
N PHE A 187 -4.65 2.13 -44.53
CA PHE A 187 -3.90 2.62 -43.39
C PHE A 187 -3.66 4.13 -43.55
N THR A 188 -4.49 4.95 -42.90
CA THR A 188 -4.10 6.32 -42.58
C THR A 188 -3.07 6.25 -41.46
N GLY A 189 -1.81 6.52 -41.79
CA GLY A 189 -0.70 6.40 -40.85
C GLY A 189 -0.84 7.33 -39.65
N SER A 190 -1.25 6.78 -38.51
CA SER A 190 -0.96 7.36 -37.20
C SER A 190 0.44 6.91 -36.80
N THR A 191 1.34 7.87 -36.60
CA THR A 191 2.63 7.63 -35.94
C THR A 191 2.43 6.85 -34.63
N PRO A 192 3.26 5.84 -34.32
CA PRO A 192 3.20 5.13 -33.04
C PRO A 192 3.30 6.12 -31.88
N LYS A 193 2.34 6.07 -30.95
CA LYS A 193 2.39 6.87 -29.72
C LYS A 193 3.59 6.40 -28.91
N ASN A 194 4.40 7.34 -28.43
CA ASN A 194 5.50 7.06 -27.53
C ASN A 194 4.97 6.46 -26.20
N PRO A 195 5.65 5.46 -25.61
CA PRO A 195 5.20 4.85 -24.35
C PRO A 195 5.31 5.86 -23.21
N VAL A 196 4.20 6.15 -22.54
CA VAL A 196 4.15 7.13 -21.44
C VAL A 196 4.76 6.55 -20.16
N ASP A 197 4.52 5.27 -19.90
CA ASP A 197 4.99 4.52 -18.74
C ASP A 197 5.60 3.17 -19.17
N CYS A 198 6.12 2.40 -18.20
CA CYS A 198 6.67 1.07 -18.46
C CYS A 198 5.65 0.04 -18.92
N ASP A 199 4.36 0.26 -18.65
CA ASP A 199 3.28 -0.65 -19.01
C ASP A 199 2.95 -0.54 -20.51
N GLU A 200 3.20 0.62 -21.11
CA GLU A 200 3.07 0.86 -22.56
C GLU A 200 4.31 0.42 -23.37
N VAL A 201 5.43 0.11 -22.72
CA VAL A 201 6.66 -0.34 -23.42
C VAL A 201 6.42 -1.70 -24.10
N ILE A 202 6.79 -1.81 -25.38
CA ILE A 202 6.64 -3.03 -26.20
C ILE A 202 7.55 -4.16 -25.69
N ASN A 203 8.79 -3.84 -25.31
CA ASN A 203 9.72 -4.82 -24.76
C ASN A 203 9.34 -5.17 -23.31
N LYS A 204 8.72 -6.34 -23.12
CA LYS A 204 8.29 -6.88 -21.82
C LYS A 204 9.40 -7.59 -21.04
N THR A 205 10.65 -7.13 -21.19
CA THR A 205 11.80 -7.59 -20.39
C THR A 205 12.19 -6.52 -19.38
N SER A 206 12.39 -6.89 -18.10
CA SER A 206 12.85 -5.95 -17.08
C SER A 206 14.21 -5.36 -17.47
N GLY A 207 14.35 -4.04 -17.30
CA GLY A 207 15.56 -3.33 -17.69
C GLY A 207 15.32 -1.84 -17.95
N ASN A 208 16.38 -1.15 -18.33
CA ASN A 208 16.30 0.27 -18.65
C ASN A 208 15.58 0.47 -19.99
N GLN A 209 14.58 1.35 -19.99
CA GLN A 209 13.78 1.71 -21.16
C GLN A 209 13.65 3.24 -21.22
N ILE A 210 13.28 3.74 -22.39
CA ILE A 210 12.92 5.15 -22.58
C ILE A 210 11.40 5.27 -22.60
N ILE A 211 10.87 6.12 -21.73
CA ILE A 211 9.46 6.48 -21.65
C ILE A 211 9.28 7.99 -21.85
N TYR A 212 8.05 8.43 -22.04
CA TYR A 212 7.71 9.81 -22.37
C TYR A 212 6.55 10.31 -21.47
N PRO A 213 6.83 10.71 -20.21
CA PRO A 213 5.81 11.10 -19.25
C PRO A 213 4.88 12.24 -19.69
N ASP A 214 5.37 13.17 -20.52
CA ASP A 214 4.57 14.24 -21.14
C ASP A 214 4.20 13.96 -22.60
N GLY A 215 4.45 12.74 -23.08
CA GLY A 215 4.25 12.30 -24.46
C GLY A 215 5.35 12.73 -25.44
N SER A 216 6.33 13.54 -25.03
CA SER A 216 7.30 14.17 -25.94
C SER A 216 8.76 14.13 -25.48
N SER A 217 9.02 14.30 -24.19
CA SER A 217 10.35 14.36 -23.58
C SER A 217 10.79 12.97 -23.14
N PRO A 218 11.91 12.42 -23.68
CA PRO A 218 12.38 11.09 -23.31
C PRO A 218 13.00 11.06 -21.92
N VAL A 219 12.64 10.05 -21.12
CA VAL A 219 13.13 9.80 -19.77
C VAL A 219 13.60 8.35 -19.67
N SER A 220 14.82 8.13 -19.17
CA SER A 220 15.38 6.79 -18.98
C SER A 220 14.97 6.27 -17.61
N VAL A 221 14.29 5.12 -17.58
CA VAL A 221 13.76 4.53 -16.35
C VAL A 221 14.01 3.03 -16.31
N TYR A 222 14.08 2.44 -15.12
CA TYR A 222 14.07 1.00 -14.97
C TYR A 222 12.63 0.51 -14.97
N CYS A 223 12.26 -0.26 -15.99
CA CYS A 223 10.99 -0.97 -16.03
C CYS A 223 11.17 -2.33 -15.40
N ASP A 224 10.40 -2.61 -14.36
CA ASP A 224 10.31 -3.97 -13.82
C ASP A 224 9.05 -4.64 -14.33
N GLN A 225 9.21 -5.65 -15.17
CA GLN A 225 8.13 -6.33 -15.86
C GLN A 225 7.62 -7.50 -15.02
N SER A 226 6.30 -7.63 -14.92
CA SER A 226 5.63 -8.73 -14.26
C SER A 226 4.60 -9.38 -15.19
N SER A 227 4.05 -10.53 -14.77
CA SER A 227 2.94 -11.17 -15.49
C SER A 227 1.65 -10.35 -15.50
N ASN A 228 1.50 -9.40 -14.56
CA ASN A 228 0.29 -8.61 -14.36
C ASN A 228 0.35 -7.22 -15.00
N GLY A 229 1.51 -6.81 -15.48
CA GLY A 229 1.80 -5.48 -16.00
C GLY A 229 3.24 -5.07 -15.67
N ALA A 230 3.57 -3.79 -15.84
CA ALA A 230 4.90 -3.28 -15.53
C ALA A 230 4.90 -2.24 -14.41
N TYR A 231 5.99 -2.23 -13.65
CA TYR A 231 6.32 -1.18 -12.71
C TYR A 231 7.28 -0.18 -13.36
N THR A 232 7.00 1.10 -13.14
CA THR A 232 7.92 2.20 -13.45
C THR A 232 8.66 2.58 -12.16
N VAL A 233 9.96 2.30 -12.07
CA VAL A 233 10.73 2.62 -10.86
C VAL A 233 11.00 4.12 -10.80
N ILE A 234 10.45 4.79 -9.79
CA ILE A 234 10.53 6.25 -9.64
C ILE A 234 11.60 6.70 -8.63
N GLN A 235 12.02 5.80 -7.75
CA GLN A 235 13.19 5.97 -6.89
C GLN A 235 13.81 4.60 -6.60
N SER A 236 15.13 4.54 -6.56
CA SER A 236 15.85 3.42 -5.97
C SER A 236 17.06 3.90 -5.17
N ARG A 237 17.37 3.17 -4.10
CA ARG A 237 18.61 3.31 -3.31
C ARG A 237 19.35 1.97 -3.34
N GLY A 238 20.67 1.99 -3.46
CA GLY A 238 21.48 0.77 -3.43
C GLY A 238 22.97 1.04 -3.44
N VAL A 239 23.77 -0.03 -3.39
CA VAL A 239 25.22 0.05 -3.12
C VAL A 239 26.11 -0.02 -4.37
N LYS A 240 25.53 -0.03 -5.59
CA LYS A 240 26.31 -0.17 -6.83
C LYS A 240 27.00 1.12 -7.28
N ASP A 241 26.53 2.26 -6.79
CA ASP A 241 27.10 3.59 -7.03
C ASP A 241 26.95 4.46 -5.78
N ASP A 242 27.54 5.66 -5.80
CA ASP A 242 27.59 6.61 -4.69
C ASP A 242 26.87 7.93 -5.01
N THR A 243 25.92 7.93 -5.96
CA THR A 243 25.16 9.13 -6.34
C THR A 243 24.54 9.77 -5.10
N PRO A 244 24.88 11.04 -4.79
CA PRO A 244 24.40 11.71 -3.59
C PRO A 244 22.93 12.08 -3.71
N PHE A 245 22.18 11.86 -2.63
CA PHE A 245 20.79 12.31 -2.52
C PHE A 245 20.66 13.64 -1.76
N ASN A 246 21.72 14.11 -1.10
CA ASN A 246 21.72 15.45 -0.50
C ASN A 246 21.94 16.54 -1.57
N VAL A 247 20.90 16.78 -2.37
CA VAL A 247 20.89 17.73 -3.48
C VAL A 247 19.85 18.83 -3.26
N SER A 248 19.97 19.92 -4.01
CA SER A 248 19.03 21.04 -3.91
C SER A 248 17.62 20.65 -4.36
N PHE A 249 16.62 21.43 -3.94
CA PHE A 249 15.23 21.28 -4.39
C PHE A 249 15.13 21.29 -5.92
N ALA A 250 15.89 22.17 -6.59
CA ALA A 250 15.92 22.25 -8.05
C ALA A 250 16.48 20.97 -8.71
N ASN A 251 17.42 20.27 -8.08
CA ASN A 251 17.88 18.99 -8.61
C ASN A 251 16.83 17.88 -8.41
N TYR A 252 16.00 17.96 -7.36
CA TYR A 252 14.90 17.03 -7.15
C TYR A 252 13.73 17.19 -8.14
N THR A 253 13.60 18.36 -8.80
CA THR A 253 12.56 18.53 -9.83
C THR A 253 12.84 17.70 -11.07
N ASP A 254 14.12 17.51 -11.39
CA ASP A 254 14.60 16.73 -12.53
C ASP A 254 15.07 15.32 -12.14
N GLN A 255 15.29 14.47 -13.14
CA GLN A 255 15.86 13.13 -12.92
C GLN A 255 17.36 13.21 -12.58
N PHE A 256 17.83 12.35 -11.69
CA PHE A 256 19.26 12.17 -11.41
C PHE A 256 19.60 10.74 -10.99
N GLY A 257 20.89 10.41 -11.05
CA GLY A 257 21.40 9.06 -10.79
C GLY A 257 21.20 8.10 -11.94
N GLN A 258 21.36 6.81 -11.68
CA GLN A 258 21.32 5.77 -12.70
C GLN A 258 20.13 4.82 -12.47
N PRO A 259 19.17 4.71 -13.42
CA PRO A 259 18.10 3.75 -13.29
C PRO A 259 18.66 2.33 -13.30
N GLY A 260 18.23 1.51 -12.35
CA GLY A 260 18.63 0.11 -12.26
C GLY A 260 18.49 -0.47 -10.86
N ASN A 261 18.28 -1.78 -10.78
CA ASN A 261 18.28 -2.47 -9.49
C ASN A 261 19.66 -2.37 -8.81
N GLY A 262 19.68 -1.85 -7.58
CA GLY A 262 20.87 -1.65 -6.76
C GLY A 262 21.62 -0.33 -7.04
N TYR A 263 21.14 0.49 -7.99
CA TYR A 263 21.66 1.83 -8.24
C TYR A 263 20.83 2.89 -7.52
N ASN A 264 21.44 4.04 -7.30
CA ASN A 264 20.80 5.24 -6.76
C ASN A 264 20.17 6.03 -7.89
N TYR A 265 18.84 6.20 -7.84
CA TYR A 265 18.05 6.84 -8.89
C TYR A 265 16.89 7.65 -8.34
N TRP A 266 16.66 8.81 -8.93
CA TRP A 266 15.48 9.65 -8.70
C TRP A 266 14.87 10.07 -10.03
N PHE A 267 13.57 9.82 -10.20
CA PHE A 267 12.85 10.08 -11.45
C PHE A 267 12.57 11.56 -11.73
N GLY A 268 12.60 12.41 -10.70
CA GLY A 268 12.26 13.82 -10.78
C GLY A 268 10.80 14.09 -10.44
N LEU A 269 10.55 15.09 -9.59
CA LEU A 269 9.20 15.47 -9.14
C LEU A 269 8.30 15.89 -10.30
N GLU A 270 8.85 16.59 -11.30
CA GLU A 270 8.08 17.03 -12.47
C GLU A 270 7.62 15.83 -13.31
N ASN A 271 8.47 14.83 -13.48
CA ASN A 271 8.09 13.60 -14.19
C ASN A 271 7.03 12.80 -13.40
N MET A 272 7.16 12.71 -12.07
CA MET A 272 6.14 12.08 -11.22
C MET A 272 4.79 12.82 -11.31
N ASN A 273 4.80 14.15 -11.29
CA ASN A 273 3.59 14.97 -11.44
C ASN A 273 2.90 14.73 -12.79
N LYS A 274 3.67 14.72 -13.89
CA LYS A 274 3.16 14.47 -15.24
C LYS A 274 2.45 13.12 -15.34
N LEU A 275 3.09 12.04 -14.88
CA LEU A 275 2.50 10.70 -14.90
C LEU A 275 1.22 10.65 -14.06
N THR A 276 1.31 11.07 -12.80
CA THR A 276 0.20 10.94 -11.84
C THR A 276 -0.97 11.90 -12.07
N ASN A 277 -0.84 12.85 -13.00
CA ASN A 277 -1.96 13.66 -13.50
C ASN A 277 -2.65 13.07 -14.73
N ASP A 278 -1.94 12.28 -15.54
CA ASP A 278 -2.49 11.67 -16.76
C ASP A 278 -3.29 10.40 -16.44
N LYS A 279 -2.79 9.59 -15.50
CA LYS A 279 -3.33 8.27 -15.18
C LYS A 279 -3.29 8.00 -13.69
N ASN A 280 -4.23 7.19 -13.21
CA ASN A 280 -4.23 6.73 -11.82
C ASN A 280 -3.16 5.65 -11.64
N TYR A 281 -2.25 5.88 -10.69
CA TYR A 281 -1.22 4.92 -10.31
C TYR A 281 -1.36 4.52 -8.85
N SER A 282 -0.98 3.28 -8.55
CA SER A 282 -0.60 2.84 -7.22
C SER A 282 0.91 2.90 -7.08
N LEU A 283 1.39 3.12 -5.86
CA LEU A 283 2.80 3.10 -5.48
C LEU A 283 3.08 1.85 -4.64
N GLN A 284 4.13 1.12 -5.01
CA GLN A 284 4.75 0.10 -4.17
C GLN A 284 6.07 0.61 -3.61
N ILE A 285 6.28 0.40 -2.30
CA ILE A 285 7.56 0.62 -1.63
C ILE A 285 8.09 -0.70 -1.10
N ASP A 286 9.30 -1.08 -1.52
CA ASP A 286 10.03 -2.24 -1.01
C ASP A 286 11.19 -1.78 -0.12
N LEU A 287 11.22 -2.27 1.12
CA LEU A 287 12.30 -2.03 2.08
C LEU A 287 13.12 -3.31 2.22
N CYS A 288 14.37 -3.28 1.81
CA CYS A 288 15.26 -4.42 1.93
C CYS A 288 16.33 -4.21 3.00
N CYS A 289 16.74 -5.31 3.62
CA CYS A 289 17.95 -5.36 4.42
C CYS A 289 18.80 -6.56 4.04
N GLY A 290 19.99 -6.32 3.48
CA GLY A 290 20.82 -7.38 2.92
C GLY A 290 20.08 -8.07 1.77
N THR A 291 19.84 -9.38 1.86
CA THR A 291 19.06 -10.13 0.85
C THR A 291 17.57 -10.24 1.17
N ASN A 292 17.13 -9.72 2.32
CA ASN A 292 15.77 -9.92 2.80
C ASN A 292 14.88 -8.76 2.40
N LEU A 293 13.66 -9.07 1.97
CA LEU A 293 12.56 -8.11 1.95
C LEU A 293 12.02 -7.95 3.37
N THR A 294 12.25 -6.79 3.98
CA THR A 294 11.82 -6.50 5.34
C THR A 294 10.34 -6.14 5.39
N LYS A 295 9.92 -5.23 4.50
CA LYS A 295 8.52 -4.79 4.37
C LYS A 295 8.22 -4.35 2.93
N LYS A 296 6.96 -4.54 2.54
CA LYS A 296 6.36 -4.04 1.30
C LYS A 296 5.11 -3.25 1.66
N TYR A 297 4.96 -2.04 1.12
CA TYR A 297 3.79 -1.20 1.32
C TYR A 297 3.17 -0.80 0.00
N LEU A 298 1.84 -0.79 -0.06
CA LEU A 298 1.07 -0.28 -1.17
C LEU A 298 0.33 1.00 -0.78
N TYR A 299 0.30 1.93 -1.72
CA TYR A 299 -0.46 3.16 -1.63
C TYR A 299 -1.22 3.37 -2.94
N HIS A 300 -2.52 3.63 -2.84
CA HIS A 300 -3.42 3.81 -3.97
C HIS A 300 -3.62 5.28 -4.31
N SER A 301 -4.03 5.57 -5.54
CA SER A 301 -4.23 6.95 -6.02
C SER A 301 -3.02 7.84 -5.74
N PHE A 302 -1.82 7.28 -5.95
CA PHE A 302 -0.57 7.99 -5.73
C PHE A 302 -0.47 9.18 -6.69
N LYS A 303 -0.28 10.36 -6.13
CA LYS A 303 -0.24 11.61 -6.87
C LYS A 303 0.73 12.61 -6.25
N ILE A 304 1.47 13.26 -7.13
CA ILE A 304 2.38 14.36 -6.80
C ILE A 304 1.79 15.65 -7.35
N GLY A 305 1.64 16.65 -6.47
CA GLY A 305 1.18 17.99 -6.84
C GLY A 305 2.14 18.71 -7.80
N ASN A 306 1.73 19.84 -8.37
CA ASN A 306 2.59 20.66 -9.22
C ASN A 306 3.54 21.54 -8.37
N ALA A 307 4.40 22.32 -9.03
CA ALA A 307 5.31 23.25 -8.37
C ALA A 307 4.60 24.29 -7.46
N GLU A 308 3.40 24.77 -7.83
CA GLU A 308 2.62 25.73 -7.02
C GLU A 308 2.16 25.12 -5.69
N SER A 309 1.83 23.83 -5.70
CA SER A 309 1.51 23.05 -4.50
C SER A 309 2.75 22.44 -3.82
N GLN A 310 3.96 22.88 -4.22
CA GLN A 310 5.24 22.39 -3.70
C GLN A 310 5.37 20.86 -3.77
N TYR A 311 4.90 20.29 -4.88
CA TYR A 311 4.90 18.85 -5.14
C TYR A 311 4.30 18.01 -4.00
N LYS A 312 3.21 18.48 -3.39
CA LYS A 312 2.49 17.78 -2.32
C LYS A 312 2.22 16.31 -2.66
N LEU A 313 2.57 15.40 -1.76
CA LEU A 313 2.29 13.98 -1.88
C LEU A 313 0.87 13.66 -1.42
N THR A 314 0.10 12.94 -2.23
CA THR A 314 -1.20 12.38 -1.84
C THR A 314 -1.31 10.95 -2.32
N ALA A 315 -1.82 10.07 -1.46
CA ALA A 315 -2.18 8.70 -1.77
C ALA A 315 -3.10 8.20 -0.65
N THR A 316 -3.68 7.02 -0.80
CA THR A 316 -4.28 6.30 0.32
C THR A 316 -3.46 5.07 0.65
N ALA A 317 -3.11 4.87 1.92
CA ALA A 317 -2.34 3.70 2.34
C ALA A 317 -3.23 2.48 2.57
N ASP A 318 -2.72 1.31 2.20
CA ASP A 318 -3.33 0.02 2.57
C ASP A 318 -3.34 -0.19 4.09
N ILE A 319 -2.24 0.19 4.75
CA ILE A 319 -2.05 0.06 6.19
C ILE A 319 -1.90 1.46 6.78
N VAL A 320 -2.73 1.79 7.77
CA VAL A 320 -2.70 3.11 8.42
C VAL A 320 -1.67 3.14 9.54
N LYS A 321 -1.24 4.35 9.93
CA LYS A 321 -0.27 4.58 11.01
C LYS A 321 1.10 3.92 10.80
N VAL A 322 1.47 3.55 9.58
CA VAL A 322 2.82 3.05 9.24
C VAL A 322 3.23 3.61 7.89
N GLY A 323 4.52 3.54 7.56
CA GLY A 323 5.05 4.06 6.30
C GLY A 323 4.68 5.53 6.10
N LEU A 324 4.24 5.90 4.90
CA LEU A 324 3.82 7.26 4.58
C LEU A 324 2.58 7.70 5.37
N ALA A 325 1.78 6.75 5.87
CA ALA A 325 0.62 7.00 6.72
C ALA A 325 0.94 6.96 8.22
N TYR A 326 2.23 6.81 8.60
CA TYR A 326 2.65 7.00 9.98
C TYR A 326 2.40 8.45 10.39
N GLU A 327 1.73 8.62 11.53
CA GLU A 327 1.38 9.92 12.09
C GLU A 327 2.14 10.09 13.41
N SER A 328 3.06 11.05 13.43
CA SER A 328 3.56 11.62 14.68
C SER A 328 2.65 12.78 15.09
N HIS A 329 2.73 13.88 14.34
CA HIS A 329 1.79 15.01 14.41
C HIS A 329 1.02 15.24 13.12
N VAL A 330 1.63 14.89 11.98
CA VAL A 330 1.00 14.82 10.66
C VAL A 330 1.64 13.65 9.89
N THR A 331 1.01 13.22 8.81
CA THR A 331 1.51 12.14 7.94
C THR A 331 2.34 12.69 6.78
N ASP A 332 3.22 11.87 6.18
CA ASP A 332 3.87 12.22 4.91
C ASP A 332 2.84 12.37 3.78
N LEU A 333 1.77 11.58 3.84
CA LEU A 333 0.59 11.79 3.02
C LEU A 333 -0.02 13.16 3.33
N GLY A 334 -0.04 14.05 2.35
CA GLY A 334 -0.49 15.42 2.48
C GLY A 334 0.61 16.44 2.78
N ALA A 335 1.86 16.01 2.99
CA ALA A 335 2.99 16.91 3.16
C ALA A 335 3.53 17.42 1.81
N VAL A 336 4.20 18.59 1.86
CA VAL A 336 4.90 19.19 0.72
C VAL A 336 6.33 18.66 0.63
N PHE A 337 6.90 18.59 -0.57
CA PHE A 337 8.28 18.14 -0.74
C PHE A 337 9.25 19.19 -0.20
N SER A 338 10.29 18.74 0.50
CA SER A 338 11.24 19.64 1.16
C SER A 338 12.65 19.08 1.14
N VAL A 339 13.66 19.96 1.19
CA VAL A 339 15.09 19.60 1.25
C VAL A 339 15.78 20.24 2.45
N PRO A 340 16.90 19.69 2.93
CA PRO A 340 17.78 20.35 3.89
C PRO A 340 18.43 21.61 3.28
N GLU A 341 18.35 22.72 3.99
CA GLU A 341 19.00 24.02 3.72
C GLU A 341 20.19 24.29 4.67
N GLY A 342 20.91 23.25 5.03
CA GLY A 342 22.03 23.28 5.97
C GLY A 342 21.94 22.19 7.03
N PRO A 343 22.92 22.10 7.93
CA PRO A 343 22.99 20.99 8.87
C PRO A 343 21.80 20.92 9.86
N TYR A 344 21.10 22.05 10.06
CA TYR A 344 19.99 22.19 11.01
C TYR A 344 18.85 23.06 10.45
N ASN A 345 18.75 23.18 9.13
CA ASN A 345 17.77 24.04 8.48
C ASN A 345 17.15 23.28 7.32
N TYR A 346 15.85 23.43 7.10
CA TYR A 346 15.12 22.84 5.97
C TYR A 346 14.23 23.91 5.38
N THR A 347 14.01 23.87 4.06
CA THR A 347 13.11 24.82 3.39
C THR A 347 11.73 24.77 4.04
N LEU A 348 11.27 23.57 4.44
CA LEU A 348 10.14 23.26 5.33
C LEU A 348 10.41 21.86 5.94
N PRO A 349 10.07 21.54 7.21
CA PRO A 349 9.31 22.32 8.18
C PRO A 349 10.21 22.97 9.24
N LYS A 350 10.91 24.06 8.90
CA LYS A 350 11.33 24.99 9.96
C LYS A 350 10.11 25.80 10.40
N GLY A 351 9.58 25.47 11.58
CA GLY A 351 8.42 26.15 12.17
C GLY A 351 7.52 25.27 13.03
N LYS A 352 7.74 23.95 13.03
CA LYS A 352 7.08 23.00 13.91
C LYS A 352 8.07 22.54 14.99
N PRO A 353 7.88 22.92 16.27
CA PRO A 353 8.65 22.36 17.39
C PRO A 353 8.65 20.83 17.41
N GLU A 354 7.70 20.21 16.69
CA GLU A 354 7.42 18.78 16.68
C GLU A 354 8.19 17.96 15.63
N CYS A 355 9.02 18.60 14.79
CA CYS A 355 10.03 17.91 13.98
C CYS A 355 11.44 18.09 14.59
N ASP A 356 11.48 18.16 15.93
CA ASP A 356 12.69 18.07 16.75
C ASP A 356 13.41 16.73 16.60
N GLN A 357 12.89 15.76 15.87
CA GLN A 357 13.54 14.46 15.66
C GLN A 357 14.81 14.48 14.80
N PHE A 358 15.17 15.62 14.20
CA PHE A 358 16.55 15.83 13.77
C PHE A 358 17.52 16.09 14.95
N ASP A 359 17.01 16.20 16.17
CA ASP A 359 17.74 16.17 17.43
C ASP A 359 17.79 14.73 18.00
N TYR A 360 17.98 13.73 17.15
CA TYR A 360 18.37 12.39 17.63
C TYR A 360 19.67 12.52 18.45
N TYR A 361 19.56 12.17 19.74
CA TYR A 361 20.50 12.44 20.86
C TYR A 361 20.62 13.92 21.29
N ASP A 362 19.58 14.42 21.99
CA ASP A 362 19.70 15.57 22.91
C ASP A 362 20.51 15.19 24.16
N ASP A 363 21.81 15.06 23.97
CA ASP A 363 22.81 15.28 25.00
C ASP A 363 23.80 16.32 24.48
N GLN A 364 23.29 17.56 24.26
CA GLN A 364 24.01 18.83 24.02
C GLN A 364 25.08 18.89 22.89
N ASP A 365 25.52 17.77 22.29
CA ASP A 365 26.69 17.70 21.38
C ASP A 365 26.49 16.80 20.13
N ASN A 366 25.40 16.03 19.98
CA ASN A 366 25.23 14.99 18.94
C ASN A 366 23.95 15.05 18.07
N GLN A 367 23.42 16.25 17.83
CA GLN A 367 22.28 16.48 16.92
C GLN A 367 22.47 15.84 15.55
N SER A 368 21.42 15.17 15.05
CA SER A 368 21.43 14.61 13.71
C SER A 368 21.34 15.69 12.64
N VAL A 369 21.82 15.35 11.46
CA VAL A 369 21.91 16.25 10.31
C VAL A 369 21.01 15.73 9.19
N GLY A 370 20.27 16.66 8.60
CA GLY A 370 19.44 16.39 7.43
C GLY A 370 20.21 15.86 6.25
N TYR A 371 19.64 14.85 5.61
CA TYR A 371 20.18 14.30 4.38
C TYR A 371 19.07 14.01 3.38
N GLY A 372 19.13 14.61 2.20
CA GLY A 372 18.20 14.35 1.12
C GLY A 372 16.82 14.96 1.30
N GLY A 373 16.08 15.09 0.20
CA GLY A 373 14.75 15.66 0.15
C GLY A 373 13.64 14.63 0.36
N TRP A 374 12.59 15.00 1.08
CA TRP A 374 11.44 14.13 1.35
C TRP A 374 10.17 14.94 1.61
N TRP A 375 9.03 14.24 1.62
CA TRP A 375 7.78 14.76 2.16
C TRP A 375 7.76 14.56 3.68
N TYR A 376 8.50 15.40 4.40
CA TYR A 376 8.73 15.30 5.85
C TYR A 376 7.47 15.63 6.68
N GLY A 377 6.40 14.87 6.51
CA GLY A 377 5.16 15.06 7.27
C GLY A 377 5.28 14.44 8.66
N SER A 378 5.59 13.15 8.74
CA SER A 378 5.84 12.48 10.02
C SER A 378 7.21 12.81 10.60
N CYS A 379 8.06 13.45 9.79
CA CYS A 379 9.48 13.71 9.93
C CYS A 379 10.37 12.47 10.23
N GLY A 380 9.76 11.29 10.40
CA GLY A 380 10.40 10.02 10.77
C GLY A 380 10.65 9.07 9.61
N ASN A 381 10.28 9.48 8.41
CA ASN A 381 10.54 8.76 7.17
C ASN A 381 11.47 9.59 6.30
N ASN A 382 12.45 8.91 5.71
CA ASN A 382 13.31 9.49 4.70
C ASN A 382 13.96 8.38 3.86
N LEU A 383 13.26 7.92 2.82
CA LEU A 383 13.84 6.95 1.88
C LEU A 383 14.97 7.56 1.02
N ASN A 384 15.12 8.88 1.07
CA ASN A 384 16.18 9.64 0.43
C ASN A 384 17.35 9.96 1.38
N GLY A 385 17.36 9.38 2.59
CA GLY A 385 18.37 9.58 3.62
C GLY A 385 19.76 9.03 3.29
N PHE A 386 20.69 9.12 4.22
CA PHE A 386 22.07 8.69 3.98
C PHE A 386 22.15 7.18 3.82
N LEU A 387 22.83 6.70 2.78
CA LEU A 387 22.92 5.26 2.54
C LEU A 387 24.02 4.65 3.40
N TYR A 388 23.63 3.84 4.38
CA TYR A 388 24.55 2.95 5.08
C TYR A 388 24.48 1.54 4.45
N PRO A 389 25.56 1.04 3.82
CA PRO A 389 25.61 -0.35 3.38
C PRO A 389 25.43 -1.30 4.57
N SER A 390 24.67 -2.37 4.39
CA SER A 390 24.48 -3.37 5.44
C SER A 390 25.77 -4.11 5.73
N ASN A 391 25.98 -4.44 7.00
CA ASN A 391 27.06 -5.31 7.44
C ASN A 391 26.44 -6.65 7.86
N LEU A 392 26.79 -7.74 7.17
CA LEU A 392 26.33 -9.10 7.52
C LEU A 392 24.79 -9.25 7.54
N GLY A 393 24.07 -8.48 6.71
CA GLY A 393 22.60 -8.51 6.66
C GLY A 393 21.91 -7.77 7.82
N SER A 394 22.66 -6.99 8.61
CA SER A 394 22.10 -6.07 9.60
C SER A 394 22.07 -4.65 9.06
N CYS A 395 20.92 -3.99 9.23
CA CYS A 395 20.65 -2.60 8.84
C CYS A 395 20.52 -1.67 10.05
N THR A 396 20.90 -2.13 11.24
CA THR A 396 21.01 -1.28 12.42
C THR A 396 22.26 -0.42 12.31
N ILE A 397 22.12 0.89 12.54
CA ILE A 397 23.25 1.80 12.60
C ILE A 397 23.86 1.70 14.01
N SER A 398 25.18 1.47 14.11
CA SER A 398 25.84 1.50 15.41
C SER A 398 26.02 2.93 15.92
N ASN A 399 25.94 3.15 17.23
CA ASN A 399 26.09 4.48 17.83
C ASN A 399 27.40 5.17 17.43
N GLY A 400 28.51 4.42 17.29
CA GLY A 400 29.79 4.98 16.83
C GLY A 400 29.72 5.51 15.39
N LYS A 401 29.12 4.74 14.47
CA LYS A 401 28.98 5.14 13.05
C LYS A 401 28.02 6.31 12.90
N PHE A 402 26.95 6.32 13.70
CA PHE A 402 26.06 7.46 13.77
C PHE A 402 26.79 8.70 14.32
N ALA A 403 27.51 8.60 15.45
CA ALA A 403 28.22 9.74 16.05
C ALA A 403 29.27 10.37 15.11
N GLU A 404 29.90 9.57 14.24
CA GLU A 404 30.85 10.04 13.23
C GLU A 404 30.19 10.87 12.13
N THR A 405 29.00 10.47 11.69
CA THR A 405 28.36 11.03 10.47
C THR A 405 27.21 11.98 10.78
N LYS A 406 26.55 11.76 11.92
CA LYS A 406 25.32 12.40 12.39
C LYS A 406 24.14 12.30 11.42
N TYR A 407 24.24 11.51 10.35
CA TYR A 407 23.16 11.39 9.37
C TYR A 407 22.17 10.31 9.76
N LEU A 408 20.88 10.60 9.60
CA LEU A 408 19.87 9.56 9.58
C LEU A 408 20.01 8.75 8.28
N GLY A 409 19.82 7.44 8.41
CA GLY A 409 19.96 6.50 7.31
C GLY A 409 18.80 6.58 6.31
N VAL A 410 18.68 5.57 5.45
CA VAL A 410 17.46 5.36 4.66
C VAL A 410 16.42 4.71 5.56
N ASN A 411 15.50 5.50 6.10
CA ASN A 411 14.57 5.06 7.15
C ASN A 411 13.11 5.22 6.77
N MET A 412 12.26 4.35 7.31
CA MET A 412 10.81 4.47 7.25
C MET A 412 10.20 3.72 8.43
N ARG A 413 9.18 4.30 9.04
CA ARG A 413 8.43 3.72 10.16
C ARG A 413 7.68 2.49 9.73
N THR A 414 8.01 1.36 10.35
CA THR A 414 7.32 0.08 10.12
C THR A 414 6.37 -0.33 11.23
N SER A 415 6.18 0.57 12.21
CA SER A 415 5.34 0.38 13.38
C SER A 415 4.52 1.64 13.71
N SER A 416 3.39 1.47 14.41
CA SER A 416 2.35 2.50 14.57
C SER A 416 2.37 3.30 15.87
N GLY A 417 3.37 3.11 16.72
CA GLY A 417 3.61 3.98 17.88
C GLY A 417 4.88 4.80 17.71
N PRO A 418 5.42 5.44 18.75
CA PRO A 418 6.79 5.92 18.69
C PRO A 418 7.75 4.73 18.51
N GLY A 419 8.89 4.99 17.90
CA GLY A 419 10.02 4.07 17.79
C GLY A 419 10.78 3.92 19.10
N VAL A 420 12.03 3.44 18.99
CA VAL A 420 12.90 3.20 20.14
C VAL A 420 13.09 4.50 20.92
N GLU A 421 13.04 4.44 22.26
CA GLU A 421 13.24 5.59 23.16
C GLU A 421 12.27 6.78 22.97
N GLY A 422 11.16 6.58 22.24
CA GLY A 422 10.17 7.62 22.00
C GLY A 422 10.34 8.36 20.67
N TYR A 423 11.37 8.04 19.88
CA TYR A 423 11.67 8.71 18.62
C TYR A 423 10.77 8.25 17.47
N ASP A 424 10.46 9.14 16.53
CA ASP A 424 9.66 8.83 15.33
C ASP A 424 10.43 8.07 14.24
N VAL A 425 11.54 7.40 14.56
CA VAL A 425 12.38 6.63 13.62
C VAL A 425 12.62 5.19 14.11
N ASP A 426 12.75 4.24 13.17
CA ASP A 426 13.04 2.83 13.48
C ASP A 426 14.51 2.57 13.85
N LEU A 427 15.41 3.52 13.61
CA LEU A 427 16.88 3.35 13.68
C LEU A 427 17.43 2.22 12.80
N VAL A 428 16.66 1.89 11.76
CA VAL A 428 17.04 0.98 10.68
C VAL A 428 17.37 1.83 9.46
N SER A 429 18.56 1.63 8.90
CA SER A 429 18.95 2.15 7.60
C SER A 429 18.91 1.05 6.56
N TYR A 430 17.82 0.98 5.81
CA TYR A 430 17.69 0.03 4.71
C TYR A 430 18.80 0.26 3.67
N ASP A 431 19.50 -0.79 3.29
CA ASP A 431 20.64 -0.71 2.37
C ASP A 431 20.20 -0.77 0.90
N ARG A 432 18.94 -1.14 0.67
CA ARG A 432 18.31 -1.09 -0.65
C ARG A 432 16.82 -0.82 -0.49
N VAL A 433 16.32 0.13 -1.27
CA VAL A 433 14.91 0.55 -1.28
C VAL A 433 14.47 0.80 -2.72
N ARG A 434 13.19 0.50 -3.00
CA ARG A 434 12.54 0.83 -4.27
C ARG A 434 11.21 1.51 -4.01
N MET A 435 10.96 2.59 -4.74
CA MET A 435 9.63 3.14 -4.96
C MET A 435 9.29 2.93 -6.43
N ALA A 436 8.20 2.23 -6.72
CA ALA A 436 7.78 1.97 -8.09
C ALA A 436 6.27 2.15 -8.24
N ILE A 437 5.87 2.83 -9.31
CA ILE A 437 4.45 3.05 -9.62
C ILE A 437 3.97 2.04 -10.65
N PHE A 438 2.70 1.67 -10.56
CA PHE A 438 2.05 0.72 -11.45
C PHE A 438 0.56 1.05 -11.60
N SER A 439 -0.07 0.51 -12.66
CA SER A 439 -1.46 0.80 -12.98
C SER A 439 -2.36 -0.42 -13.15
N PHE A 440 -1.78 -1.62 -13.10
CA PHE A 440 -2.57 -2.84 -13.03
C PHE A 440 -3.20 -3.00 -11.63
N ASP A 441 -4.17 -3.91 -11.53
CA ASP A 441 -4.90 -4.20 -10.30
C ASP A 441 -3.95 -4.59 -9.14
N SER A 442 -3.95 -3.80 -8.07
CA SER A 442 -3.09 -4.01 -6.89
C SER A 442 -3.34 -5.33 -6.18
N ALA A 443 -4.51 -5.95 -6.33
CA ALA A 443 -4.78 -7.28 -5.80
C ALA A 443 -3.86 -8.36 -6.39
N ARG A 444 -3.18 -8.04 -7.52
CA ARG A 444 -2.26 -8.94 -8.21
C ARG A 444 -0.79 -8.73 -7.83
N VAL A 445 -0.49 -7.83 -6.91
CA VAL A 445 0.87 -7.66 -6.38
C VAL A 445 1.23 -8.89 -5.53
N ASP A 446 2.38 -9.50 -5.83
CA ASP A 446 2.95 -10.55 -4.98
C ASP A 446 3.72 -9.92 -3.82
N PHE A 447 3.18 -10.03 -2.61
CA PHE A 447 3.81 -9.51 -1.40
C PHE A 447 5.05 -10.29 -0.96
N ASN A 448 5.25 -11.51 -1.46
CA ASN A 448 6.42 -12.33 -1.17
C ASN A 448 7.52 -12.17 -2.22
N ASP A 449 7.27 -11.42 -3.30
CA ASP A 449 8.29 -11.13 -4.30
C ASP A 449 9.39 -10.23 -3.71
N ASP A 450 10.53 -10.88 -3.45
CA ASP A 450 11.76 -10.29 -2.95
C ASP A 450 12.85 -10.23 -4.04
N SER A 451 12.49 -10.39 -5.32
CA SER A 451 13.43 -10.36 -6.45
C SER A 451 14.27 -9.09 -6.50
N PHE A 452 13.67 -7.94 -6.15
CA PHE A 452 14.37 -6.68 -5.98
C PHE A 452 15.44 -6.75 -4.87
N CYS A 453 15.17 -7.50 -3.79
CA CYS A 453 16.05 -7.59 -2.63
C CYS A 453 17.20 -8.61 -2.76
N ARG A 454 17.19 -9.52 -3.73
CA ARG A 454 18.15 -10.64 -3.79
C ARG A 454 19.46 -10.36 -4.54
N GLN A 455 19.75 -9.11 -4.90
CA GLN A 455 20.87 -8.78 -5.83
C GLN A 455 21.95 -7.90 -5.24
#